data_AF-A0A1M7AF20-F1
#
_entry.id   AF-A0A1M7AF20-F1
#
_cell.length_a   1.000
_cell.length_b   1.000
_cell.length_c   1.000
_cell.angle_alpha   90.00
_cell.angle_beta   90.00
_cell.angle_gamma   90.00
#
_symmetry.space_group_name_H-M   'P 1'
#
loop_
_entity.id
_entity.type
_entity.pdbx_description
1 polymer ?
#
loop_
_entity_poly.entity_id
_entity_poly.type
_entity_poly.pdbx_seq_one_letter_code
_entity_poly.pdbx_strand_id
1 'polypeptide(L)'
;MNSYKGFNYQVVNEGKILCDFPNVGQLLFKDIDKFKAYVDGFLVTHDCFTMIETELRNAVEKHPKFCDDFSSAYAESVAASLNHFREVNEGKQHADAILLEEVFEAVYAYDHGEMEECLKELAQCGAVIIRMMNFVKKEMVEK
;
A
#
# COMPACT_ATOMS: atom_id res chain seq x y z
N MET A 1 -2.56 18.55 27.46
CA MET A 1 -2.65 18.09 26.06
C MET A 1 -2.57 16.57 26.11
N ASN A 2 -3.55 15.87 25.53
CA ASN A 2 -3.57 14.42 25.60
C ASN A 2 -2.67 13.85 24.48
N SER A 3 -2.13 12.64 24.68
CA SER A 3 -1.28 11.99 23.69
C SER A 3 -1.56 10.50 23.59
N TYR A 4 -1.41 9.93 22.40
CA TYR A 4 -1.45 8.49 22.16
C TYR A 4 -0.40 8.12 21.12
N LYS A 5 0.54 7.22 21.47
CA LYS A 5 1.64 6.76 20.61
C LYS A 5 2.36 7.87 19.83
N GLY A 6 2.66 8.99 20.50
CA GLY A 6 3.34 10.14 19.92
C GLY A 6 2.44 11.17 19.22
N PHE A 7 1.15 10.89 19.04
CA PHE A 7 0.18 11.84 18.48
C PHE A 7 -0.51 12.63 19.57
N ASN A 8 -0.41 13.95 19.51
CA ASN A 8 -1.10 14.84 20.42
C ASN A 8 -2.52 15.14 19.93
N TYR A 9 -3.51 15.06 20.82
CA TYR A 9 -4.90 15.30 20.49
C TYR A 9 -5.63 16.13 21.53
N GLN A 10 -6.75 16.72 21.11
CA GLN A 10 -7.68 17.47 21.93
C GLN A 10 -9.04 16.77 21.93
N VAL A 11 -9.66 16.66 23.10
CA VAL A 11 -11.07 16.28 23.21
C VAL A 11 -11.89 17.55 23.00
N VAL A 12 -12.71 17.57 21.97
CA VAL A 12 -13.60 18.68 21.63
C VAL A 12 -15.06 18.29 21.90
N ASN A 13 -15.99 19.19 21.58
CA ASN A 13 -17.42 19.06 21.90
C ASN A 13 -17.96 17.63 21.68
N GLU A 14 -18.74 17.16 22.65
CA GLU A 14 -19.40 15.85 22.64
C GLU A 14 -18.42 14.65 22.67
N GLY A 15 -17.19 14.83 23.14
CA GLY A 15 -16.21 13.75 23.27
C GLY A 15 -15.49 13.39 21.97
N LYS A 16 -15.67 14.18 20.90
CA LYS A 16 -14.95 14.04 19.64
C LYS A 16 -13.47 14.33 19.83
N ILE A 17 -12.61 13.75 18.99
CA ILE A 17 -11.16 13.89 19.08
C ILE A 17 -10.64 14.68 17.87
N LEU A 18 -9.94 15.78 18.11
CA LEU A 18 -9.21 16.53 17.09
C LEU A 18 -7.71 16.25 17.23
N CYS A 19 -7.05 15.85 16.14
CA CYS A 19 -5.62 15.53 16.13
C CYS A 19 -4.97 16.01 14.83
N ASP A 20 -3.76 16.57 14.95
CA ASP A 20 -2.92 16.92 13.80
C ASP A 20 -2.02 15.73 13.43
N PHE A 21 -2.09 15.29 12.17
CA PHE A 21 -1.25 14.23 11.63
C PHE A 21 -0.21 14.81 10.66
N PRO A 22 1.06 14.42 10.76
CA PRO A 22 2.09 14.80 9.79
C PRO A 22 1.67 14.40 8.37
N ASN A 23 1.78 15.34 7.42
CA ASN A 23 1.48 15.15 5.99
C ASN A 23 0.03 14.76 5.63
N VAL A 24 -0.86 14.63 6.60
CA VAL A 24 -2.31 14.41 6.39
C VAL A 24 -3.11 15.65 6.77
N GLY A 25 -2.64 16.39 7.77
CA GLY A 25 -3.34 17.55 8.32
C GLY A 25 -4.23 17.18 9.50
N GLN A 26 -5.23 18.02 9.75
CA GLN A 26 -6.03 17.96 10.96
C GLN A 26 -7.25 17.06 10.76
N LEU A 27 -7.39 16.03 11.61
CA LEU A 27 -8.46 15.04 11.53
C LEU A 27 -9.37 15.09 12.76
N LEU A 28 -10.67 14.95 12.53
CA LEU A 28 -11.71 14.89 13.57
C LEU A 28 -12.31 13.48 13.63
N PHE A 29 -12.20 12.83 14.79
CA PHE A 29 -12.77 11.51 15.06
C PHE A 29 -13.99 11.61 15.97
N LYS A 30 -14.92 10.67 15.78
CA LYS A 30 -16.18 10.62 16.55
C LYS A 30 -15.96 10.40 18.04
N ASP A 31 -14.95 9.60 18.39
CA ASP A 31 -14.64 9.18 19.75
C ASP A 31 -13.17 8.74 19.85
N ILE A 32 -12.74 8.45 21.08
CA ILE A 32 -11.37 8.03 21.40
C ILE A 32 -10.99 6.68 20.80
N ASP A 33 -11.94 5.75 20.64
CA ASP A 33 -11.67 4.41 20.14
C ASP A 33 -11.42 4.43 18.64
N LYS A 34 -12.19 5.23 17.89
CA LYS A 34 -11.95 5.49 16.45
C LYS A 34 -10.62 6.19 16.21
N PHE A 35 -10.26 7.15 17.06
CA PHE A 35 -8.94 7.79 17.00
C PHE A 35 -7.81 6.79 17.22
N LYS A 36 -7.86 5.99 18.30
CA LYS A 36 -6.84 4.99 18.61
C LYS A 36 -6.69 3.96 17.50
N ALA A 37 -7.81 3.43 17.01
CA ALA A 37 -7.81 2.47 15.89
C ALA A 37 -7.18 3.06 14.62
N TYR A 38 -7.44 4.35 14.33
CA TYR A 38 -6.79 5.03 13.21
C TYR A 38 -5.29 5.21 13.43
N VAL A 39 -4.85 5.68 14.60
CA VAL A 39 -3.41 5.84 14.92
C VAL A 39 -2.68 4.50 14.84
N ASP A 40 -3.28 3.43 15.36
CA ASP A 40 -2.70 2.10 15.31
C ASP A 40 -2.56 1.61 13.85
N GLY A 41 -3.59 1.79 13.02
CA GLY A 41 -3.52 1.47 11.59
C GLY A 41 -2.53 2.34 10.81
N PHE A 42 -2.45 3.63 11.15
CA PHE A 42 -1.53 4.60 10.54
C PHE A 42 -0.08 4.23 10.84
N LEU A 43 0.26 3.95 12.11
CA LEU A 43 1.61 3.56 12.51
C LEU A 43 2.06 2.26 11.86
N VAL A 44 1.19 1.25 11.82
CA VAL A 44 1.50 -0.03 11.17
C VAL A 44 1.83 0.18 9.68
N THR A 45 1.04 1.02 9.01
CA THR A 45 1.26 1.35 7.59
C THR A 45 2.54 2.18 7.40
N HIS A 46 2.81 3.14 8.28
CA HIS A 46 4.03 3.96 8.25
C HIS A 46 5.30 3.11 8.44
N ASP A 47 5.26 2.14 9.35
CA ASP A 47 6.36 1.19 9.53
C ASP A 47 6.61 0.37 8.26
N CYS A 48 5.55 -0.05 7.56
CA CYS A 48 5.67 -0.76 6.29
C CYS A 48 6.32 0.11 5.19
N PHE A 49 5.91 1.38 5.08
CA PHE A 49 6.57 2.33 4.18
C PHE A 49 8.06 2.50 4.50
N THR A 50 8.41 2.65 5.78
CA THR A 50 9.81 2.79 6.21
C THR A 50 10.66 1.58 5.85
N MET A 51 10.09 0.37 5.97
CA MET A 51 10.74 -0.87 5.54
C MET A 51 10.94 -0.89 4.02
N ILE A 52 9.91 -0.54 3.24
CA ILE A 52 9.99 -0.48 1.77
C ILE A 52 11.05 0.53 1.32
N GLU A 53 11.07 1.74 1.88
CA GLU A 53 12.08 2.77 1.56
C GLU A 53 13.50 2.31 1.88
N THR A 54 13.67 1.58 2.99
CA THR A 54 14.97 1.02 3.38
C THR A 54 15.43 -0.04 2.39
N GLU A 55 14.56 -0.98 2.03
CA GLU A 55 14.89 -2.01 1.04
C GLU A 55 15.11 -1.43 -0.36
N LEU A 56 14.39 -0.39 -0.75
CA LEU A 56 14.63 0.32 -2.01
C LEU A 56 16.05 0.93 -2.04
N ARG A 57 16.47 1.62 -0.97
CA ARG A 57 17.84 2.16 -0.88
C ARG A 57 18.88 1.05 -0.98
N ASN A 58 18.70 -0.03 -0.23
CA ASN A 58 19.60 -1.18 -0.27
C ASN A 58 19.66 -1.82 -1.67
N ALA A 59 18.52 -1.94 -2.35
CA ALA A 59 18.43 -2.51 -3.69
C ALA A 59 19.16 -1.64 -4.72
N VAL A 60 18.98 -0.32 -4.68
CA VAL A 60 19.66 0.64 -5.56
C VAL A 60 21.18 0.64 -5.31
N GLU A 61 21.63 0.57 -4.06
CA GLU A 61 23.05 0.46 -3.71
C GLU A 61 23.69 -0.82 -4.27
N LYS A 62 22.96 -1.95 -4.18
CA LYS A 62 23.43 -3.26 -4.66
C LYS A 62 23.34 -3.42 -6.18
N HIS A 63 22.31 -2.83 -6.79
CA HIS A 63 21.96 -2.97 -8.20
C HIS A 63 21.76 -1.57 -8.81
N PRO A 64 22.80 -0.96 -9.41
CA PRO A 64 22.74 0.43 -9.90
C PRO A 64 21.72 0.74 -11.00
N LYS A 65 21.05 -0.29 -11.55
CA LYS A 65 19.97 -0.17 -12.55
C LYS A 65 18.71 -0.90 -12.12
N PHE A 66 18.44 -0.90 -10.82
CA PHE A 66 17.33 -1.63 -10.24
C PHE A 66 15.99 -1.11 -10.78
N CYS A 67 15.34 -1.91 -11.63
CA CYS A 67 14.03 -1.60 -12.22
C CYS A 67 14.01 -0.32 -13.08
N ASP A 68 15.13 0.05 -13.72
CA ASP A 68 15.20 1.21 -14.62
C ASP A 68 14.40 1.01 -15.93
N ASP A 69 14.02 -0.23 -16.26
CA ASP A 69 13.35 -0.56 -17.52
C ASP A 69 12.38 -1.75 -17.35
N PHE A 70 11.33 -1.77 -18.18
CA PHE A 70 10.42 -2.90 -18.32
C PHE A 70 10.93 -3.83 -19.42
N SER A 71 10.91 -5.15 -19.17
CA SER A 71 11.22 -6.10 -20.24
C SER A 71 10.01 -6.27 -21.15
N SER A 72 10.02 -5.64 -22.32
CA SER A 72 8.96 -5.72 -23.35
C SER A 72 8.83 -7.08 -24.06
N ALA A 73 9.52 -8.12 -23.58
CA ALA A 73 9.63 -9.41 -24.24
C ALA A 73 8.36 -10.29 -24.16
N TYR A 74 7.28 -9.81 -23.54
CA TYR A 74 6.16 -10.64 -23.10
C TYR A 74 4.75 -10.10 -23.40
N ALA A 75 4.61 -9.05 -24.21
CA ALA A 75 3.33 -8.37 -24.45
C ALA A 75 2.14 -9.32 -24.78
N GLU A 76 2.33 -10.31 -25.67
CA GLU A 76 1.28 -11.28 -26.01
C GLU A 76 0.94 -12.23 -24.85
N SER A 77 1.93 -12.63 -24.03
CA SER A 77 1.70 -13.45 -22.84
C SER A 77 1.06 -12.67 -21.70
N VAL A 78 1.31 -11.36 -21.61
CA VAL A 78 0.74 -10.48 -20.58
C VAL A 78 -0.77 -10.37 -20.72
N ALA A 79 -1.30 -10.20 -21.93
CA ALA A 79 -2.74 -10.10 -22.14
C ALA A 79 -3.49 -11.40 -21.77
N ALA A 80 -2.92 -12.56 -22.11
CA ALA A 80 -3.49 -13.86 -21.76
C ALA A 80 -3.46 -14.10 -20.24
N SER A 81 -2.35 -13.75 -19.58
CA SER A 81 -2.24 -13.83 -18.12
C SER A 81 -3.20 -12.88 -17.40
N LEU A 82 -3.35 -11.65 -17.89
CA LEU A 82 -4.26 -10.67 -17.29
C LEU A 82 -5.72 -11.16 -17.26
N ASN A 83 -6.20 -11.71 -18.38
CA ASN A 83 -7.56 -12.26 -18.43
C ASN A 83 -7.75 -13.41 -17.42
N HIS A 84 -6.75 -14.27 -17.26
CA HIS A 84 -6.80 -15.35 -16.27
C HIS A 84 -6.93 -14.80 -14.83
N PHE A 85 -6.14 -13.79 -14.47
CA PHE A 85 -6.17 -13.24 -13.11
C PHE A 85 -7.46 -12.48 -12.80
N ARG A 86 -8.00 -11.73 -13.77
CA ARG A 86 -9.32 -11.09 -13.66
C ARG A 86 -10.41 -12.11 -13.34
N GLU A 87 -10.47 -13.22 -14.08
CA GLU A 87 -11.43 -14.30 -13.84
C GLU A 87 -11.27 -14.93 -12.44
N VAL A 88 -10.03 -15.11 -11.97
CA VAL A 88 -9.75 -15.66 -10.63
C VAL A 88 -10.20 -14.68 -9.52
N ASN A 89 -9.98 -13.38 -9.71
CA ASN A 89 -10.23 -12.35 -8.70
C ASN A 89 -11.70 -11.88 -8.62
N GLU A 90 -12.56 -12.23 -9.59
CA GLU A 90 -14.02 -12.05 -9.48
C GLU A 90 -14.64 -12.87 -8.33
N GLY A 91 -13.97 -13.93 -7.87
CA GLY A 91 -14.50 -14.85 -6.83
C GLY A 91 -13.85 -14.72 -5.45
N LYS A 92 -12.53 -14.90 -5.36
CA LYS A 92 -11.78 -14.85 -4.09
C LYS A 92 -10.50 -14.05 -4.28
N GLN A 93 -10.46 -12.90 -3.64
CA GLN A 93 -9.34 -11.95 -3.64
C GLN A 93 -8.18 -12.47 -2.79
N HIS A 94 -7.39 -13.38 -3.33
CA HIS A 94 -6.13 -13.80 -2.73
C HIS A 94 -5.07 -12.72 -3.00
N ALA A 95 -4.29 -12.34 -1.99
CA ALA A 95 -3.41 -11.17 -2.09
C ALA A 95 -2.29 -11.34 -3.15
N ASP A 96 -1.81 -12.56 -3.34
CA ASP A 96 -0.87 -12.93 -4.41
C ASP A 96 -1.51 -12.86 -5.79
N ALA A 97 -2.75 -13.32 -5.94
CA ALA A 97 -3.50 -13.24 -7.20
C ALA A 97 -3.79 -11.78 -7.59
N ILE A 98 -4.17 -10.93 -6.62
CA ILE A 98 -4.37 -9.48 -6.89
C ILE A 98 -3.05 -8.83 -7.25
N LEU A 99 -1.97 -9.09 -6.50
CA LEU A 99 -0.66 -8.50 -6.82
C LEU A 99 -0.22 -8.83 -8.26
N LEU A 100 -0.46 -10.07 -8.71
CA LEU A 100 -0.13 -10.45 -10.09
C LEU A 100 -1.04 -9.74 -11.10
N GLU A 101 -2.34 -9.61 -10.84
CA GLU A 101 -3.25 -8.84 -11.69
C GLU A 101 -2.73 -7.42 -11.91
N GLU A 102 -2.49 -6.67 -10.83
CA GLU A 102 -2.03 -5.27 -10.87
C GLU A 102 -0.68 -5.13 -11.62
N VAL A 103 0.23 -6.10 -11.45
CA VAL A 103 1.50 -6.12 -12.20
C VAL A 103 1.24 -6.31 -13.69
N PHE A 104 0.34 -7.20 -14.09
CA PHE A 104 0.02 -7.40 -15.50
C PHE A 104 -0.71 -6.20 -16.10
N GLU A 105 -1.57 -5.51 -15.34
CA GLU A 105 -2.20 -4.26 -15.77
C GLU A 105 -1.17 -3.15 -15.97
N ALA A 106 -0.21 -3.00 -15.05
CA ALA A 106 0.88 -2.04 -15.17
C ALA A 106 1.75 -2.28 -16.42
N VAL A 107 2.13 -3.53 -16.68
CA VAL A 107 2.93 -3.89 -17.85
C VAL A 107 2.14 -3.68 -19.14
N TYR A 108 0.86 -4.09 -19.15
CA TYR A 108 -0.01 -3.88 -20.30
C TYR A 108 -0.15 -2.39 -20.64
N ALA A 109 -0.40 -1.54 -19.64
CA ALA A 109 -0.49 -0.09 -19.82
C ALA A 109 0.84 0.50 -20.33
N TYR A 110 1.98 0.06 -19.80
CA TYR A 110 3.31 0.48 -20.28
C TYR A 110 3.52 0.13 -21.77
N ASP A 111 3.24 -1.11 -22.16
CA ASP A 111 3.40 -1.61 -23.52
C ASP A 111 2.50 -0.87 -24.54
N HIS A 112 1.38 -0.31 -24.08
CA HIS A 112 0.45 0.47 -24.91
C HIS A 112 0.69 1.99 -24.83
N GLY A 113 1.72 2.45 -24.11
CA GLY A 113 2.06 3.87 -23.98
C GLY A 113 1.18 4.64 -22.99
N GLU A 114 0.39 3.96 -22.17
CA GLU A 114 -0.55 4.52 -21.19
C GLU A 114 0.15 4.78 -19.84
N MET A 115 1.09 5.72 -19.83
CA MET A 115 2.01 5.94 -18.69
C MET A 115 1.32 6.35 -17.38
N GLU A 116 0.26 7.15 -17.44
CA GLU A 116 -0.50 7.53 -16.25
C GLU A 116 -1.23 6.33 -15.63
N GLU A 117 -1.76 5.44 -16.46
CA GLU A 117 -2.43 4.24 -15.98
C GLU A 117 -1.43 3.25 -15.41
N CYS A 118 -0.32 3.01 -16.12
CA CYS A 118 0.81 2.24 -15.61
C CYS A 118 1.25 2.71 -14.20
N LEU A 119 1.35 4.02 -13.98
CA LEU A 119 1.69 4.56 -12.67
C LEU A 119 0.62 4.28 -11.59
N LYS A 120 -0.67 4.32 -11.95
CA LYS A 120 -1.75 3.96 -11.02
C LYS A 120 -1.68 2.49 -10.64
N GLU A 121 -1.52 1.57 -11.60
CA GLU A 121 -1.43 0.13 -11.32
C GLU A 121 -0.18 -0.23 -10.50
N LEU A 122 0.94 0.46 -10.73
CA LEU A 122 2.12 0.34 -9.85
C LEU A 122 1.82 0.84 -8.41
N ALA A 123 1.03 1.91 -8.26
CA ALA A 123 0.59 2.35 -6.94
C ALA A 123 -0.37 1.34 -6.29
N GLN A 124 -1.23 0.68 -7.06
CA GLN A 124 -2.09 -0.40 -6.59
C GLN A 124 -1.25 -1.60 -6.12
N CYS A 125 -0.22 -2.00 -6.87
CA CYS A 125 0.76 -3.00 -6.43
C CYS A 125 1.35 -2.66 -5.06
N GLY A 126 1.77 -1.40 -4.86
CA GLY A 126 2.27 -0.90 -3.59
C GLY A 126 1.23 -1.02 -2.47
N ALA A 127 -0.03 -0.68 -2.74
CA ALA A 127 -1.13 -0.82 -1.77
C ALA A 127 -1.37 -2.29 -1.37
N VAL A 128 -1.34 -3.22 -2.33
CA VAL A 128 -1.47 -4.66 -2.08
C VAL A 128 -0.32 -5.17 -1.21
N ILE A 129 0.93 -4.79 -1.51
CA ILE A 129 2.12 -5.15 -0.71
C ILE A 129 1.97 -4.65 0.73
N ILE A 130 1.56 -3.40 0.93
CA ILE A 130 1.35 -2.84 2.28
C ILE A 130 0.29 -3.65 3.04
N ARG A 131 -0.82 -4.04 2.38
CA ARG A 131 -1.86 -4.87 2.98
C ARG A 131 -1.34 -6.26 3.35
N MET A 132 -0.51 -6.87 2.50
CA MET A 132 0.15 -8.15 2.79
C MET A 132 1.11 -8.04 3.99
N MET A 133 1.94 -7.00 4.04
CA MET A 133 2.85 -6.74 5.17
C MET A 133 2.08 -6.57 6.48
N ASN A 134 0.97 -5.82 6.45
CA ASN A 134 0.10 -5.62 7.61
C ASN A 134 -0.51 -6.95 8.08
N PHE A 135 -0.96 -7.80 7.15
CA PHE A 135 -1.47 -9.14 7.46
C PHE A 135 -0.39 -10.00 8.13
N VAL A 136 0.83 -10.05 7.59
CA VAL A 136 1.94 -10.80 8.18
C VAL A 136 2.30 -10.27 9.57
N LYS A 137 2.39 -8.95 9.75
CA LYS A 137 2.66 -8.35 11.07
C LYS A 137 1.60 -8.72 12.11
N LYS A 138 0.33 -8.74 11.70
CA LYS A 138 -0.77 -9.18 12.57
C LYS A 138 -0.59 -10.64 12.99
N GLU A 139 -0.32 -11.52 12.04
CA GLU A 139 -0.07 -12.95 12.30
C GLU A 139 1.15 -13.20 13.22
N MET A 140 2.14 -12.30 13.24
CA MET A 140 3.29 -12.40 14.15
C MET A 140 2.96 -12.03 15.60
N VAL A 141 1.93 -11.21 15.82
CA VAL A 141 1.51 -10.79 17.17
C VAL A 141 0.52 -11.77 17.78
N GLU A 142 -0.27 -12.45 16.94
CA GLU A 142 -1.31 -13.40 17.37
C GLU A 142 -0.78 -14.85 17.57
N LYS A 143 0.50 -15.10 17.28
CA LYS A 143 1.20 -16.38 17.51
C LYS A 143 2.12 -16.31 18.71
#